data_AF-A0A0D3ICI8-F1
#
_entry.id   AF-A0A0D3ICI8-F1
#
_cell.length_a   1.000
_cell.length_b   1.000
_cell.length_c   1.000
_cell.angle_alpha   90.00
_cell.angle_beta   90.00
_cell.angle_gamma   90.00
#
_symmetry.space_group_name_H-M   'P 1'
#
loop_
_entity.id
_entity.type
_entity.pdbx_description
1 polymer ?
#
loop_
_entity_poly.entity_id
_entity_poly.type
_entity_poly.pdbx_seq_one_letter_code
_entity_poly.pdbx_strand_id
1 'polypeptide(L)'
;MLLTPRLGEHGNSASEEAWSNALRRWPALQPCEALRATGSHEAALSALLKLAEADEPSPVAGSPASAPALPRGAVPPALSAYLSMLGGEHAALLQQYVRWLVQHSHPDAVLPSLTAARPASAAPLTPVAVAAILRDEAPALLVPAYASRLKEAAAAGGEQGALERRLNELLSGAVLSRAQAEQLLPAARAGVMARKGLARVSLLSRLERQGEALALLVREGGDPEAARRYCDAQPEGQRAELRLCLLDLYLGGEPRRVEAAVALLRDYGAAVAPEAVLARMPPDAPISQLAPVAEALLGRSSQRRREAQMLRAMEKARSVQLHATMLSRRAGRTVITPETLCSVCSSRIGTADFAAAPGGEVWHVACAGHAAADIRRA
;
A
#
# COMPACT_ATOMS: atom_id res chain seq x y z
N MET A 1 24.37 -25.41 -6.56
CA MET A 1 25.19 -26.10 -5.54
C MET A 1 24.83 -25.51 -4.19
N LEU A 2 24.08 -26.29 -3.42
CA LEU A 2 23.47 -25.91 -2.16
C LEU A 2 24.46 -26.24 -1.04
N LEU A 3 25.14 -25.24 -0.50
CA LEU A 3 25.87 -25.37 0.76
C LEU A 3 25.04 -24.71 1.84
N THR A 4 24.43 -25.58 2.64
CA THR A 4 23.73 -25.28 3.89
C THR A 4 24.70 -24.59 4.86
N PRO A 5 24.32 -23.46 5.49
CA PRO A 5 25.00 -23.05 6.70
C PRO A 5 24.48 -23.95 7.83
N ARG A 6 25.40 -24.66 8.48
CA ARG A 6 25.17 -25.34 9.76
C ARG A 6 24.74 -24.29 10.79
N LEU A 7 23.44 -24.14 10.99
CA LEU A 7 22.85 -23.40 12.10
C LEU A 7 22.37 -24.41 13.14
N GLY A 8 23.16 -24.54 14.21
CA GLY A 8 22.75 -25.03 15.53
C GLY A 8 22.17 -26.44 15.62
N GLU A 9 23.01 -27.40 15.97
CA GLU A 9 22.66 -28.77 16.42
C GLU A 9 21.88 -28.80 17.75
N HIS A 10 21.25 -27.70 18.17
CA HIS A 10 20.56 -27.57 19.46
C HIS A 10 19.05 -27.28 19.35
N GLY A 11 18.48 -27.28 18.14
CA GLY A 11 17.04 -27.09 17.94
C GLY A 11 16.21 -28.37 17.89
N ASN A 12 16.84 -29.51 17.60
CA ASN A 12 16.11 -30.76 17.32
C ASN A 12 15.62 -31.49 18.59
N SER A 13 16.27 -31.23 19.74
CA SER A 13 15.96 -31.91 20.99
C SER A 13 14.72 -31.35 21.69
N ALA A 14 14.44 -30.05 21.61
CA ALA A 14 13.45 -29.42 22.48
C ALA A 14 11.99 -29.84 22.18
N SER A 15 11.61 -29.99 20.90
CA SER A 15 10.25 -30.40 20.51
C SER A 15 10.04 -31.91 20.69
N GLU A 16 11.04 -32.72 20.38
CA GLU A 16 11.04 -34.17 20.64
C GLU A 16 11.07 -34.48 22.14
N GLU A 17 11.82 -33.72 22.94
CA GLU A 17 11.83 -33.82 24.40
C GLU A 17 10.50 -33.37 25.00
N ALA A 18 9.89 -32.29 24.49
CA ALA A 18 8.57 -31.84 24.93
C ALA A 18 7.49 -32.91 24.65
N TRP A 19 7.53 -33.53 23.47
CA TRP A 19 6.64 -34.63 23.11
C TRP A 19 6.90 -35.88 23.95
N SER A 20 8.18 -36.26 24.14
CA SER A 20 8.58 -37.39 24.99
C SER A 20 8.19 -37.18 26.45
N ASN A 21 8.29 -35.95 26.97
CA ASN A 21 7.84 -35.58 28.30
C ASN A 21 6.32 -35.66 28.42
N ALA A 22 5.57 -35.28 27.37
CA ALA A 22 4.12 -35.45 27.32
C ALA A 22 3.73 -36.94 27.32
N LEU A 23 4.41 -37.78 26.54
CA LEU A 23 4.19 -39.24 26.51
C LEU A 23 4.49 -39.92 27.86
N ARG A 24 5.56 -39.48 28.55
CA ARG A 24 5.91 -39.97 29.90
C ARG A 24 4.88 -39.56 30.94
N ARG A 25 4.35 -38.34 30.81
CA ARG A 25 3.38 -37.78 31.76
C ARG A 25 1.97 -38.31 31.52
N TRP A 26 1.63 -38.67 30.27
CA TRP A 26 0.29 -39.05 29.86
C TRP A 26 0.31 -40.30 28.96
N PRO A 27 0.15 -41.50 29.53
CA PRO A 27 0.14 -42.76 28.78
C PRO A 27 -0.97 -42.85 27.71
N ALA A 28 -2.04 -42.07 27.85
CA ALA A 28 -3.13 -41.98 26.89
C ALA A 28 -2.69 -41.48 25.49
N LEU A 29 -1.50 -40.87 25.38
CA LEU A 29 -0.92 -40.38 24.12
C LEU A 29 -0.15 -41.48 23.35
N GLN A 30 0.11 -42.65 23.96
CA GLN A 30 0.85 -43.77 23.34
C GLN A 30 0.23 -44.29 22.02
N PRO A 31 -1.10 -44.38 21.86
CA PRO A 31 -1.71 -44.74 20.58
C PRO A 31 -1.41 -43.72 19.46
N CYS A 32 -1.26 -42.44 19.81
CA CYS A 32 -0.92 -41.40 18.85
C CYS A 32 0.55 -41.51 18.40
N GLU A 33 1.45 -41.91 19.29
CA GLU A 33 2.85 -42.19 18.95
C GLU A 33 3.00 -43.43 18.07
N ALA A 34 2.20 -44.48 18.32
CA ALA A 34 2.18 -45.66 17.47
C ALA A 34 1.75 -45.31 16.03
N LEU A 35 0.73 -44.47 15.87
CA LEU A 35 0.26 -43.98 14.57
C LEU A 35 1.25 -43.01 13.90
N ARG A 36 2.01 -42.25 14.70
CA ARG A 36 3.12 -41.42 14.19
C ARG A 36 4.24 -42.31 13.65
N ALA A 37 4.61 -43.38 14.35
CA ALA A 37 5.66 -44.31 13.93
C ALA A 37 5.33 -45.04 12.62
N THR A 38 4.04 -45.22 12.30
CA THR A 38 3.57 -45.77 11.02
C THR A 38 3.43 -44.73 9.91
N GLY A 39 3.76 -43.45 10.16
CA GLY A 39 3.63 -42.35 9.19
C GLY A 39 2.19 -41.86 8.97
N SER A 40 1.23 -42.33 9.77
CA SER A 40 -0.20 -41.99 9.64
C SER A 40 -0.53 -40.72 10.42
N HIS A 41 0.04 -39.59 10.02
CA HIS A 41 -0.04 -38.33 10.78
C HIS A 41 -1.45 -37.76 10.92
N GLU A 42 -2.32 -37.92 9.92
CA GLU A 42 -3.73 -37.49 9.98
C GLU A 42 -4.54 -38.29 11.01
N ALA A 43 -4.32 -39.61 11.07
CA ALA A 43 -4.96 -40.49 12.06
C ALA A 43 -4.46 -40.18 13.49
N ALA A 44 -3.17 -39.89 13.65
CA ALA A 44 -2.60 -39.50 14.92
C ALA A 44 -3.16 -38.15 15.42
N LEU A 45 -3.26 -37.15 14.55
CA LEU A 45 -3.81 -35.83 14.89
C LEU A 45 -5.31 -35.89 15.19
N SER A 46 -6.08 -36.67 14.44
CA SER A 46 -7.51 -36.87 14.72
C SER A 46 -7.76 -37.65 16.01
N ALA A 47 -6.89 -38.62 16.35
CA ALA A 47 -6.93 -39.30 17.64
C ALA A 47 -6.63 -38.33 18.81
N LEU A 48 -5.65 -37.42 18.64
CA LEU A 48 -5.37 -36.37 19.62
C LEU A 48 -6.56 -35.43 19.84
N LEU A 49 -7.29 -35.06 18.78
CA LEU A 49 -8.51 -34.25 18.91
C LEU A 49 -9.64 -35.01 19.61
N LYS A 50 -9.84 -36.29 19.30
CA LYS A 50 -10.83 -37.13 20.00
C LYS A 50 -10.54 -37.24 21.49
N LEU A 51 -9.27 -37.27 21.88
CA LEU A 51 -8.85 -37.21 23.28
C LEU A 51 -9.10 -35.84 23.93
N ALA A 52 -9.16 -34.76 23.13
CA ALA A 52 -9.52 -33.42 23.59
C ALA A 52 -11.04 -33.25 23.82
N GLU A 53 -11.84 -33.87 22.95
CA GLU A 53 -13.30 -33.76 22.93
C GLU A 53 -14.00 -34.74 23.89
N ALA A 54 -13.31 -35.79 24.35
CA ALA A 54 -13.86 -36.72 25.33
C ALA A 54 -14.19 -36.01 26.65
N ASP A 55 -15.48 -36.01 27.05
CA ASP A 55 -16.01 -35.25 28.18
C ASP A 55 -15.64 -35.82 29.56
N GLU A 56 -15.30 -37.11 29.66
CA GLU A 56 -14.84 -37.75 30.91
C GLU A 56 -13.91 -38.95 30.67
N PRO A 57 -13.03 -39.30 31.63
CA PRO A 57 -12.32 -40.57 31.61
C PRO A 57 -13.31 -41.70 31.85
N SER A 58 -13.59 -42.52 30.83
CA SER A 58 -14.30 -43.78 31.04
C SER A 58 -13.47 -44.66 31.98
N PRO A 59 -13.98 -45.04 33.18
CA PRO A 59 -13.29 -45.97 34.04
C PRO A 59 -13.46 -47.36 33.43
N VAL A 60 -12.47 -47.82 32.67
CA VAL A 60 -12.39 -49.23 32.33
C VAL A 60 -12.04 -49.98 33.61
N ALA A 61 -13.03 -50.67 34.18
CA ALA A 61 -12.84 -51.54 35.33
C ALA A 61 -11.82 -52.63 34.97
N GLY A 62 -10.68 -52.63 35.66
CA GLY A 62 -9.72 -53.74 35.65
C GLY A 62 -8.37 -53.46 34.99
N SER A 63 -7.58 -52.54 35.55
CA SER A 63 -6.11 -52.63 35.45
C SER A 63 -5.44 -51.83 36.59
N PRO A 64 -4.36 -52.33 37.20
CA PRO A 64 -3.73 -51.67 38.34
C PRO A 64 -2.84 -50.50 37.88
N ALA A 65 -2.77 -49.47 38.72
CA ALA A 65 -2.08 -48.19 38.52
C ALA A 65 -2.81 -47.21 37.61
N SER A 66 -3.55 -46.31 38.26
CA SER A 66 -4.15 -45.09 37.73
C SER A 66 -3.18 -44.30 36.86
N ALA A 67 -3.23 -44.51 35.54
CA ALA A 67 -2.66 -43.58 34.57
C ALA A 67 -3.42 -42.25 34.71
N PRO A 68 -2.73 -41.12 34.82
CA PRO A 68 -3.41 -39.84 35.01
C PRO A 68 -4.24 -39.56 33.74
N ALA A 69 -5.54 -39.35 33.90
CA ALA A 69 -6.42 -38.99 32.80
C ALA A 69 -5.96 -37.66 32.19
N LEU A 70 -5.84 -37.59 30.86
CA LEU A 70 -5.32 -36.40 30.17
C LEU A 70 -6.25 -35.20 30.44
N PRO A 71 -5.84 -34.17 31.20
CA PRO A 71 -6.70 -33.03 31.48
C PRO A 71 -6.84 -32.20 30.21
N ARG A 72 -8.00 -31.55 30.03
CA ARG A 72 -8.30 -30.71 28.85
C ARG A 72 -7.20 -29.69 28.52
N GLY A 73 -6.50 -29.16 29.52
CA GLY A 73 -5.39 -28.22 29.35
C GLY A 73 -4.05 -28.83 28.88
N ALA A 74 -3.91 -30.16 28.87
CA ALA A 74 -2.68 -30.84 28.45
C ALA A 74 -2.66 -31.21 26.95
N VAL A 75 -3.82 -31.18 26.28
CA VAL A 75 -3.92 -31.48 24.84
C VAL A 75 -3.33 -30.36 23.97
N PRO A 76 -3.59 -29.06 24.22
CA PRO A 76 -2.97 -27.98 23.46
C PRO A 76 -1.43 -27.99 23.38
N PRO A 77 -0.68 -28.16 24.49
CA PRO A 77 0.78 -28.21 24.41
C PRO A 77 1.30 -29.48 23.73
N ALA A 78 0.63 -30.63 23.89
CA ALA A 78 0.99 -31.87 23.21
C ALA A 78 0.75 -31.76 21.69
N LEU A 79 -0.38 -31.19 21.28
CA LEU A 79 -0.70 -30.93 19.88
C LEU A 79 0.28 -29.90 19.26
N SER A 80 0.63 -28.84 19.98
CA SER A 80 1.63 -27.86 19.52
C SER A 80 3.01 -28.50 19.33
N ALA A 81 3.47 -29.34 20.27
CA ALA A 81 4.71 -30.10 20.14
C ALA A 81 4.68 -31.06 18.94
N TYR A 82 3.57 -31.76 18.73
CA TYR A 82 3.38 -32.67 17.59
C TYR A 82 3.41 -31.93 16.24
N LEU A 83 2.68 -30.82 16.11
CA LEU A 83 2.69 -29.99 14.90
C LEU A 83 4.06 -29.34 14.65
N SER A 84 4.84 -29.04 15.70
CA SER A 84 6.21 -28.53 15.58
C SER A 84 7.15 -29.54 14.88
N MET A 85 6.85 -30.84 14.98
CA MET A 85 7.63 -31.91 14.36
C MET A 85 7.21 -32.21 12.91
N LEU A 86 6.01 -31.77 12.49
CA LEU A 86 5.51 -31.99 11.13
C LEU A 86 6.15 -31.03 10.12
N GLY A 87 6.67 -31.60 9.03
CA GLY A 87 7.27 -30.85 7.92
C GLY A 87 6.27 -30.17 6.98
N GLY A 88 6.78 -29.38 6.04
CA GLY A 88 6.00 -28.63 5.05
C GLY A 88 5.26 -29.49 4.03
N GLU A 89 5.60 -30.78 3.91
CA GLU A 89 4.84 -31.76 3.12
C GLU A 89 3.42 -31.99 3.68
N HIS A 90 3.19 -31.68 4.96
CA HIS A 90 1.90 -31.78 5.65
C HIS A 90 1.23 -30.42 5.88
N ALA A 91 1.50 -29.42 5.01
CA ALA A 91 0.99 -28.05 5.16
C ALA A 91 -0.55 -27.95 5.29
N ALA A 92 -1.29 -28.80 4.58
CA ALA A 92 -2.76 -28.85 4.66
C ALA A 92 -3.24 -29.30 6.05
N LEU A 93 -2.57 -30.29 6.65
CA LEU A 93 -2.85 -30.73 8.02
C LEU A 93 -2.44 -29.64 9.03
N LEU A 94 -1.30 -28.99 8.83
CA LEU A 94 -0.90 -27.86 9.68
C LEU A 94 -1.97 -26.75 9.68
N GLN A 95 -2.52 -26.40 8.52
CA GLN A 95 -3.58 -25.39 8.42
C GLN A 95 -4.85 -25.80 9.18
N GLN A 96 -5.33 -27.03 8.96
CA GLN A 96 -6.56 -27.53 9.59
C GLN A 96 -6.46 -27.55 11.12
N TYR A 97 -5.33 -27.99 11.67
CA TYR A 97 -5.18 -28.18 13.12
C TYR A 97 -4.69 -26.93 13.85
N VAL A 98 -4.05 -25.98 13.15
CA VAL A 98 -3.75 -24.64 13.70
C VAL A 98 -5.04 -23.87 14.00
N ARG A 99 -6.06 -23.97 13.14
CA ARG A 99 -7.38 -23.37 13.39
C ARG A 99 -7.97 -23.82 14.73
N TRP A 100 -7.88 -25.12 15.02
CA TRP A 100 -8.37 -25.68 16.29
C TRP A 100 -7.57 -25.18 17.49
N LEU A 101 -6.24 -25.15 17.39
CA LEU A 101 -5.36 -24.62 18.44
C LEU A 101 -5.65 -23.15 18.76
N VAL A 102 -5.92 -22.33 17.75
CA VAL A 102 -6.25 -20.90 17.92
C VAL A 102 -7.57 -20.73 18.69
N GLN A 103 -8.53 -21.63 18.49
CA GLN A 103 -9.83 -21.59 19.16
C GLN A 103 -9.77 -22.08 20.63
N HIS A 104 -8.85 -23.00 20.96
CA HIS A 104 -8.85 -23.71 22.25
C HIS A 104 -7.60 -23.47 23.12
N SER A 105 -6.67 -22.62 22.66
CA SER A 105 -5.39 -22.38 23.33
C SER A 105 -5.03 -20.90 23.36
N HIS A 106 -4.11 -20.51 24.24
CA HIS A 106 -3.55 -19.16 24.18
C HIS A 106 -2.79 -18.95 22.86
N PRO A 107 -2.91 -17.77 22.24
CA PRO A 107 -2.28 -17.47 20.95
C PRO A 107 -0.76 -17.72 20.94
N ASP A 108 -0.08 -17.51 22.07
CA ASP A 108 1.36 -17.76 22.21
C ASP A 108 1.76 -19.23 22.04
N ALA A 109 0.84 -20.18 22.23
CA ALA A 109 1.11 -21.62 22.05
C ALA A 109 1.11 -22.05 20.58
N VAL A 110 0.56 -21.23 19.68
CA VAL A 110 0.45 -21.49 18.23
C VAL A 110 1.72 -21.05 17.49
N LEU A 111 2.44 -20.06 18.01
CA LEU A 111 3.66 -19.56 17.36
C LEU A 111 4.77 -20.62 17.29
N PRO A 112 5.09 -21.37 18.37
CA PRO A 112 6.12 -22.39 18.33
C PRO A 112 5.81 -23.50 17.30
N SER A 113 4.55 -23.91 17.14
CA SER A 113 4.21 -24.96 16.15
C SER A 113 4.51 -24.56 14.71
N LEU A 114 4.43 -23.27 14.40
CA LEU A 114 4.73 -22.73 13.07
C LEU A 114 6.17 -22.25 12.93
N THR A 115 6.84 -21.88 14.02
CA THR A 115 8.16 -21.23 13.99
C THR A 115 9.33 -22.07 14.50
N ALA A 116 9.07 -23.14 15.27
CA ALA A 116 10.11 -23.99 15.84
C ALA A 116 11.02 -24.63 14.78
N ALA A 117 12.28 -24.82 15.19
CA ALA A 117 13.25 -25.60 14.46
C ALA A 117 12.74 -27.04 14.28
N ARG A 118 12.83 -27.54 13.05
CA ARG A 118 12.34 -28.87 12.67
C ARG A 118 13.51 -29.85 12.50
N PRO A 119 13.27 -31.16 12.70
CA PRO A 119 14.26 -32.18 12.40
C PRO A 119 14.74 -32.11 10.96
N ALA A 120 16.03 -32.41 10.74
CA ALA A 120 16.67 -32.37 9.43
C ALA A 120 16.02 -33.31 8.39
N SER A 121 15.24 -34.29 8.86
CA SER A 121 14.46 -35.22 8.03
C SER A 121 13.15 -34.64 7.51
N ALA A 122 12.62 -33.58 8.12
CA ALA A 122 11.34 -32.98 7.74
C ALA A 122 11.54 -31.77 6.82
N ALA A 123 10.72 -31.65 5.76
CA ALA A 123 10.77 -30.49 4.88
C ALA A 123 10.50 -29.19 5.67
N PRO A 124 11.33 -28.13 5.53
CA PRO A 124 11.11 -26.89 6.27
C PRO A 124 9.83 -26.19 5.78
N LEU A 125 9.07 -25.62 6.72
CA LEU A 125 7.97 -24.73 6.35
C LEU A 125 8.52 -23.46 5.69
N THR A 126 8.04 -23.19 4.48
CA THR A 126 8.41 -21.94 3.80
C THR A 126 7.78 -20.75 4.53
N PRO A 127 8.48 -19.60 4.59
CA PRO A 127 7.92 -18.38 5.21
C PRO A 127 6.60 -17.93 4.59
N VAL A 128 6.37 -18.25 3.31
CA VAL A 128 5.14 -17.94 2.58
C VAL A 128 3.97 -18.80 3.07
N ALA A 129 4.20 -20.10 3.28
CA ALA A 129 3.20 -21.00 3.82
C ALA A 129 2.79 -20.61 5.26
N VAL A 130 3.77 -20.27 6.10
CA VAL A 130 3.50 -19.81 7.49
C VAL A 130 2.71 -18.50 7.49
N ALA A 131 3.08 -17.54 6.63
CA ALA A 131 2.37 -16.28 6.53
C ALA A 131 0.94 -16.43 5.97
N ALA A 132 0.72 -17.39 5.05
CA ALA A 132 -0.61 -17.71 4.54
C ALA A 132 -1.50 -18.33 5.63
N ILE A 133 -0.99 -19.34 6.34
CA ILE A 133 -1.71 -19.99 7.45
C ILE A 133 -2.05 -18.99 8.56
N LEU A 134 -1.11 -18.13 8.95
CA LEU A 134 -1.37 -17.10 9.97
C LEU A 134 -2.33 -16.01 9.49
N ARG A 135 -2.33 -15.69 8.19
CA ARG A 135 -3.27 -14.71 7.62
C ARG A 135 -4.70 -15.25 7.68
N ASP A 136 -4.89 -16.51 7.33
CA ASP A 136 -6.22 -17.10 7.18
C ASP A 136 -6.80 -17.53 8.54
N GLU A 137 -5.96 -18.03 9.46
CA GLU A 137 -6.42 -18.68 10.69
C GLU A 137 -6.18 -17.87 11.97
N ALA A 138 -5.14 -17.02 12.02
CA ALA A 138 -4.76 -16.29 13.25
C ALA A 138 -4.02 -14.96 12.96
N PRO A 139 -4.69 -13.97 12.36
CA PRO A 139 -4.04 -12.73 11.91
C PRO A 139 -3.42 -11.91 13.06
N ALA A 140 -3.91 -12.07 14.29
CA ALA A 140 -3.35 -11.44 15.49
C ALA A 140 -1.93 -11.94 15.82
N LEU A 141 -1.61 -13.18 15.43
CA LEU A 141 -0.33 -13.82 15.70
C LEU A 141 0.71 -13.64 14.59
N LEU A 142 0.28 -13.16 13.43
CA LEU A 142 1.16 -12.91 12.29
C LEU A 142 2.31 -11.96 12.64
N VAL A 143 2.02 -10.95 13.45
CA VAL A 143 2.99 -9.94 13.89
C VAL A 143 4.03 -10.50 14.89
N PRO A 144 3.63 -11.13 16.00
CA PRO A 144 4.56 -11.81 16.92
C PRO A 144 5.37 -12.96 16.29
N ALA A 145 4.74 -13.81 15.46
CA ALA A 145 5.42 -14.92 14.77
C ALA A 145 6.58 -14.41 13.93
N TYR A 146 6.30 -13.33 13.21
CA TYR A 146 7.21 -12.74 12.27
C TYR A 146 8.33 -11.99 12.99
N ALA A 147 8.01 -11.31 14.10
CA ALA A 147 9.02 -10.68 14.97
C ALA A 147 9.98 -11.70 15.60
N SER A 148 9.52 -12.90 16.00
CA SER A 148 10.41 -13.96 16.50
C SER A 148 11.34 -14.46 15.42
N ARG A 149 10.80 -14.78 14.22
CA ARG A 149 11.61 -15.22 13.09
C ARG A 149 12.60 -14.17 12.59
N LEU A 150 12.24 -12.88 12.68
CA LEU A 150 13.17 -11.79 12.39
C LEU A 150 14.33 -11.73 13.38
N LYS A 151 14.09 -11.96 14.68
CA LYS A 151 15.14 -12.01 15.70
C LYS A 151 16.08 -13.20 15.47
N GLU A 152 15.54 -14.36 15.13
CA GLU A 152 16.31 -15.57 14.80
C GLU A 152 17.14 -15.38 13.53
N ALA A 153 16.56 -14.77 12.48
CA ALA A 153 17.27 -14.46 11.24
C ALA A 153 18.36 -13.39 11.43
N ALA A 154 18.13 -12.41 12.30
CA ALA A 154 19.13 -11.41 12.66
C ALA A 154 20.34 -12.02 13.38
N ALA A 155 20.14 -13.08 14.17
CA ALA A 155 21.21 -13.84 14.81
C ALA A 155 22.03 -14.70 13.83
N ALA A 156 21.43 -15.12 12.70
CA ALA A 156 22.03 -16.05 11.73
C ALA A 156 22.87 -15.38 10.62
N GLY A 157 22.89 -14.05 10.51
CA GLY A 157 23.85 -13.29 9.69
C GLY A 157 23.80 -13.43 8.16
N GLY A 158 23.07 -14.40 7.58
CA GLY A 158 23.33 -14.89 6.21
C GLY A 158 22.46 -14.42 5.02
N GLU A 159 21.17 -14.08 5.18
CA GLU A 159 20.28 -13.83 4.01
C GLU A 159 19.39 -12.58 4.15
N GLN A 160 20.06 -11.45 4.35
CA GLN A 160 19.48 -10.20 4.82
C GLN A 160 18.54 -9.52 3.80
N GLY A 161 18.95 -9.46 2.52
CA GLY A 161 18.18 -8.76 1.47
C GLY A 161 17.08 -9.60 0.80
N ALA A 162 17.09 -10.93 0.94
CA ALA A 162 16.00 -11.78 0.47
C ALA A 162 14.81 -11.73 1.45
N LEU A 163 15.12 -11.69 2.76
CA LEU A 163 14.14 -11.61 3.82
C LEU A 163 13.43 -10.25 3.85
N GLU A 164 14.18 -9.15 3.64
CA GLU A 164 13.62 -7.80 3.46
C GLU A 164 12.63 -7.70 2.29
N ARG A 165 12.98 -8.25 1.13
CA ARG A 165 12.11 -8.22 -0.07
C ARG A 165 10.83 -8.99 0.16
N ARG A 166 10.94 -10.20 0.72
CA ARG A 166 9.79 -11.06 1.02
C ARG A 166 8.90 -10.45 2.10
N LEU A 167 9.48 -9.74 3.07
CA LEU A 167 8.70 -8.96 4.03
C LEU A 167 7.95 -7.82 3.36
N ASN A 168 8.63 -7.04 2.52
CA ASN A 168 8.01 -5.92 1.85
C ASN A 168 6.84 -6.38 0.96
N GLU A 169 7.00 -7.50 0.25
CA GLU A 169 5.91 -8.15 -0.51
C GLU A 169 4.72 -8.49 0.39
N LEU A 170 4.97 -9.14 1.54
CA LEU A 170 3.91 -9.50 2.49
C LEU A 170 3.23 -8.28 3.12
N LEU A 171 3.99 -7.25 3.54
CA LEU A 171 3.44 -6.02 4.12
C LEU A 171 2.72 -5.16 3.08
N SER A 172 3.13 -5.22 1.80
CA SER A 172 2.45 -4.52 0.73
C SER A 172 1.09 -5.14 0.41
N GLY A 173 0.95 -6.48 0.53
CA GLY A 173 -0.30 -7.21 0.29
C GLY A 173 -1.20 -7.42 1.52
N ALA A 174 -0.70 -7.28 2.74
CA ALA A 174 -1.48 -7.52 3.95
C ALA A 174 -2.38 -6.34 4.33
N VAL A 175 -3.61 -6.61 4.77
CA VAL A 175 -4.47 -5.63 5.45
C VAL A 175 -4.08 -5.61 6.92
N LEU A 176 -3.09 -4.77 7.27
CA LEU A 176 -2.66 -4.56 8.65
C LEU A 176 -3.48 -3.45 9.29
N SER A 177 -3.97 -3.69 10.50
CA SER A 177 -4.52 -2.63 11.36
C SER A 177 -3.40 -1.71 11.87
N ARG A 178 -3.78 -0.48 12.27
CA ARG A 178 -2.84 0.51 12.85
C ARG A 178 -2.08 -0.05 14.05
N ALA A 179 -2.77 -0.74 14.97
CA ALA A 179 -2.17 -1.33 16.16
C ALA A 179 -1.10 -2.39 15.82
N GLN A 180 -1.35 -3.22 14.81
CA GLN A 180 -0.39 -4.22 14.34
C GLN A 180 0.85 -3.56 13.70
N ALA A 181 0.66 -2.48 12.96
CA ALA A 181 1.77 -1.73 12.37
C ALA A 181 2.64 -1.04 13.44
N GLU A 182 2.05 -0.53 14.52
CA GLU A 182 2.79 0.07 15.65
C GLU A 182 3.62 -0.97 16.41
N GLN A 183 3.09 -2.18 16.61
CA GLN A 183 3.80 -3.29 17.26
C GLN A 183 5.00 -3.81 16.44
N LEU A 184 4.92 -3.75 15.11
CA LEU A 184 5.99 -4.18 14.21
C LEU A 184 7.12 -3.15 14.06
N LEU A 185 6.83 -1.87 14.30
CA LEU A 185 7.77 -0.79 14.07
C LEU A 185 9.07 -0.91 14.91
N PRO A 186 9.05 -1.27 16.20
CA PRO A 186 10.26 -1.52 16.99
C PRO A 186 11.10 -2.67 16.44
N ALA A 187 10.49 -3.76 15.98
CA ALA A 187 11.21 -4.88 15.38
C ALA A 187 11.87 -4.49 14.04
N ALA A 188 11.20 -3.67 13.24
CA ALA A 188 11.77 -3.08 12.03
C ALA A 188 12.89 -2.07 12.32
N ARG A 189 12.95 -1.50 13.54
CA ARG A 189 14.03 -0.61 14.01
C ARG A 189 15.21 -1.38 14.61
N ALA A 190 14.96 -2.50 15.30
CA ALA A 190 15.92 -3.20 16.15
C ALA A 190 16.78 -4.27 15.45
N GLY A 191 17.02 -4.15 14.14
CA GLY A 191 17.83 -5.15 13.43
C GLY A 191 18.22 -4.78 12.00
N VAL A 192 18.78 -5.76 11.29
CA VAL A 192 19.35 -5.81 9.92
C VAL A 192 18.58 -5.03 8.84
N MET A 193 17.31 -4.67 9.09
CA MET A 193 16.42 -3.85 8.27
C MET A 193 16.83 -2.37 8.13
N ALA A 194 17.87 -1.93 8.86
CA ALA A 194 18.34 -0.55 8.92
C ALA A 194 19.14 -0.08 7.69
N ARG A 195 19.49 -0.97 6.74
CA ARG A 195 20.31 -0.59 5.56
C ARG A 195 19.51 -0.22 4.33
N LYS A 196 18.27 -0.71 4.17
CA LYS A 196 17.38 -0.36 3.03
C LYS A 196 15.93 -0.05 3.41
N GLY A 197 15.49 -0.39 4.61
CA GLY A 197 14.29 0.14 5.28
C GLY A 197 12.94 0.10 4.55
N LEU A 198 12.79 -0.52 3.37
CA LEU A 198 11.54 -0.49 2.57
C LEU A 198 10.32 -1.02 3.33
N ALA A 199 10.49 -2.09 4.11
CA ALA A 199 9.45 -2.59 5.00
C ALA A 199 9.07 -1.57 6.08
N ARG A 200 10.05 -0.85 6.62
CA ARG A 200 9.85 0.23 7.61
C ARG A 200 9.15 1.44 6.96
N VAL A 201 9.47 1.79 5.71
CA VAL A 201 8.73 2.79 4.92
C VAL A 201 7.27 2.38 4.78
N SER A 202 7.00 1.14 4.38
CA SER A 202 5.64 0.63 4.21
C SER A 202 4.82 0.70 5.50
N LEU A 203 5.42 0.32 6.64
CA LEU A 203 4.80 0.47 7.97
C LEU A 203 4.56 1.94 8.34
N LEU A 204 5.56 2.81 8.20
CA LEU A 204 5.44 4.23 8.52
C LEU A 204 4.39 4.94 7.67
N SER A 205 4.25 4.53 6.41
CA SER A 205 3.21 5.04 5.49
C SER A 205 1.82 4.73 5.99
N ARG A 206 1.59 3.50 6.45
CA ARG A 206 0.32 3.05 7.02
C ARG A 206 0.00 3.71 8.37
N LEU A 207 1.04 4.10 9.11
CA LEU A 207 0.93 4.82 10.37
C LEU A 207 0.76 6.33 10.20
N GLU A 208 0.65 6.82 8.95
CA GLU A 208 0.57 8.25 8.62
C GLU A 208 1.81 9.05 9.07
N ARG A 209 2.92 8.36 9.37
CA ARG A 209 4.21 8.94 9.77
C ARG A 209 5.08 9.19 8.55
N GLN A 210 4.54 9.90 7.56
CA GLN A 210 5.15 10.04 6.24
C GLN A 210 6.50 10.79 6.28
N GLY A 211 6.66 11.77 7.17
CA GLY A 211 7.93 12.47 7.34
C GLY A 211 9.09 11.56 7.78
N GLU A 212 8.82 10.60 8.67
CA GLU A 212 9.83 9.60 9.07
C GLU A 212 10.13 8.60 7.96
N ALA A 213 9.13 8.25 7.15
CA ALA A 213 9.29 7.38 5.99
C ALA A 213 10.19 8.03 4.94
N LEU A 214 9.95 9.31 4.62
CA LEU A 214 10.77 10.10 3.73
C LEU A 214 12.19 10.29 4.27
N ALA A 215 12.35 10.60 5.56
CA ALA A 215 13.66 10.77 6.18
C ALA A 215 14.50 9.49 6.06
N LEU A 216 13.88 8.32 6.19
CA LEU A 216 14.54 7.05 5.96
C LEU A 216 14.93 6.84 4.50
N LEU A 217 14.02 7.09 3.55
CA LEU A 217 14.33 6.95 2.12
C LEU A 217 15.50 7.85 1.70
N VAL A 218 15.54 9.08 2.21
CA VAL A 218 16.63 10.03 1.94
C VAL A 218 17.93 9.54 2.58
N ARG A 219 17.92 9.19 3.87
CA ARG A 219 19.15 8.83 4.61
C ARG A 219 19.74 7.48 4.24
N GLU A 220 18.90 6.43 4.18
CA GLU A 220 19.34 5.03 4.01
C GLU A 220 19.32 4.60 2.53
N GLY A 221 18.39 5.13 1.73
CA GLY A 221 18.19 4.70 0.35
C GLY A 221 19.25 5.20 -0.63
N GLY A 222 19.90 6.33 -0.35
CA GLY A 222 20.89 6.99 -1.24
C GLY A 222 20.31 7.52 -2.56
N ASP A 223 19.20 6.97 -3.04
CA ASP A 223 18.53 7.28 -4.29
C ASP A 223 17.43 8.35 -4.08
N PRO A 224 17.61 9.58 -4.62
CA PRO A 224 16.60 10.63 -4.55
C PRO A 224 15.35 10.31 -5.38
N GLU A 225 15.39 9.37 -6.34
CA GLU A 225 14.21 8.97 -7.09
C GLU A 225 13.24 8.14 -6.27
N ALA A 226 13.73 7.27 -5.39
CA ALA A 226 12.89 6.43 -4.54
C ALA A 226 11.95 7.28 -3.66
N ALA A 227 12.45 8.38 -3.09
CA ALA A 227 11.66 9.32 -2.31
C ALA A 227 10.62 10.08 -3.16
N ARG A 228 10.94 10.39 -4.43
CA ARG A 228 9.98 11.02 -5.35
C ARG A 228 8.84 10.08 -5.73
N ARG A 229 9.16 8.85 -6.10
CA ARG A 229 8.17 7.81 -6.42
C ARG A 229 7.23 7.56 -5.24
N TYR A 230 7.77 7.64 -4.02
CA TYR A 230 6.96 7.58 -2.81
C TYR A 230 5.95 8.73 -2.72
N CYS A 231 6.38 9.99 -2.91
CA CYS A 231 5.47 11.14 -2.93
C CYS A 231 4.39 11.03 -4.01
N ASP A 232 4.74 10.54 -5.21
CA ASP A 232 3.79 10.41 -6.31
C ASP A 232 2.75 9.29 -6.10
N ALA A 233 3.11 8.25 -5.34
CA ALA A 233 2.20 7.18 -4.96
C ALA A 233 1.12 7.61 -3.95
N GLN A 234 1.27 8.78 -3.30
CA GLN A 234 0.32 9.28 -2.31
C GLN A 234 -0.87 10.00 -2.97
N PRO A 235 -2.03 10.11 -2.29
CA PRO A 235 -3.19 10.86 -2.79
C PRO A 235 -2.86 12.34 -3.01
N GLU A 236 -3.48 12.95 -4.03
CA GLU A 236 -3.14 14.32 -4.48
C GLU A 236 -3.15 15.37 -3.37
N GLY A 237 -4.10 15.28 -2.44
CA GLY A 237 -4.21 16.23 -1.33
C GLY A 237 -2.99 16.29 -0.42
N GLN A 238 -2.21 15.21 -0.32
CA GLN A 238 -1.02 15.14 0.55
C GLN A 238 0.29 15.38 -0.21
N ARG A 239 0.29 15.30 -1.55
CA ARG A 239 1.52 15.36 -2.36
C ARG A 239 2.29 16.66 -2.18
N ALA A 240 1.60 17.80 -2.08
CA ALA A 240 2.24 19.11 -1.96
C ALA A 240 3.03 19.24 -0.64
N GLU A 241 2.41 18.85 0.48
CA GLU A 241 3.03 18.87 1.81
C GLU A 241 4.20 17.88 1.91
N LEU A 242 4.05 16.69 1.32
CA LEU A 242 5.11 15.69 1.29
C LEU A 242 6.31 16.13 0.44
N ARG A 243 6.07 16.82 -0.68
CA ARG A 243 7.14 17.39 -1.51
C ARG A 243 7.87 18.52 -0.78
N LEU A 244 7.17 19.33 0.02
CA LEU A 244 7.79 20.31 0.92
C LEU A 244 8.63 19.61 2.01
N CYS A 245 8.10 18.56 2.63
CA CYS A 245 8.86 17.77 3.61
C CYS A 245 10.11 17.12 3.00
N LEU A 246 10.01 16.61 1.76
CA LEU A 246 11.15 16.05 1.04
C LEU A 246 12.19 17.13 0.71
N LEU A 247 11.76 18.35 0.40
CA LEU A 247 12.66 19.48 0.20
C LEU A 247 13.45 19.81 1.49
N ASP A 248 12.77 19.84 2.64
CA ASP A 248 13.42 20.06 3.94
C ASP A 248 14.49 19.03 4.21
N LEU A 249 14.21 17.75 3.89
CA LEU A 249 15.15 16.65 4.07
C LEU A 249 16.38 16.76 3.15
N TYR A 250 16.22 17.31 1.94
CA TYR A 250 17.33 17.54 1.02
C TYR A 250 18.20 18.73 1.40
N LEU A 251 17.59 19.79 1.94
CA LEU A 251 18.29 21.03 2.30
C LEU A 251 18.86 21.02 3.72
N GLY A 252 18.22 20.30 4.65
CA GLY A 252 18.65 20.20 6.05
C GLY A 252 19.66 19.07 6.33
N GLY A 253 19.92 18.18 5.38
CA GLY A 253 20.91 17.12 5.52
C GLY A 253 22.34 17.59 5.21
N GLU A 254 23.33 16.99 5.87
CA GLU A 254 24.76 17.16 5.53
C GLU A 254 25.30 15.83 4.97
N PRO A 255 25.78 15.74 3.71
CA PRO A 255 25.86 16.82 2.72
C PRO A 255 24.49 17.18 2.12
N ARG A 256 24.27 18.48 1.86
CA ARG A 256 23.05 19.00 1.25
C ARG A 256 22.87 18.46 -0.16
N ARG A 257 21.69 17.92 -0.47
CA ARG A 257 21.37 17.36 -1.80
C ARG A 257 20.73 18.42 -2.70
N VAL A 258 21.49 19.50 -2.95
CA VAL A 258 21.04 20.67 -3.72
C VAL A 258 20.52 20.28 -5.11
N GLU A 259 21.22 19.39 -5.80
CA GLU A 259 20.83 18.90 -7.14
C GLU A 259 19.47 18.17 -7.12
N ALA A 260 19.23 17.34 -6.10
CA ALA A 260 17.97 16.63 -5.93
C ALA A 260 16.82 17.60 -5.60
N ALA A 261 17.09 18.66 -4.82
CA ALA A 261 16.14 19.72 -4.52
C ALA A 261 15.79 20.55 -5.78
N VAL A 262 16.78 20.94 -6.57
CA VAL A 262 16.58 21.66 -7.85
C VAL A 262 15.74 20.84 -8.82
N ALA A 263 16.07 19.57 -9.00
CA ALA A 263 15.31 18.71 -9.89
C ALA A 263 13.87 18.50 -9.36
N LEU A 264 13.64 18.48 -8.05
CA LEU A 264 12.30 18.38 -7.47
C LEU A 264 11.46 19.64 -7.75
N LEU A 265 12.06 20.83 -7.65
CA LEU A 265 11.40 22.09 -7.99
C LEU A 265 11.15 22.27 -9.48
N ARG A 266 12.02 21.75 -10.34
CA ARG A 266 11.77 21.76 -11.79
C ARG A 266 10.50 20.97 -12.14
N ASP A 267 10.37 19.78 -11.58
CA ASP A 267 9.28 18.87 -11.93
C ASP A 267 7.96 19.29 -11.25
N TYR A 268 8.02 19.65 -9.95
CA TYR A 268 6.82 19.89 -9.14
C TYR A 268 6.66 21.32 -8.62
N GLY A 269 7.55 22.26 -8.94
CA GLY A 269 7.49 23.65 -8.46
C GLY A 269 6.26 24.42 -8.93
N ALA A 270 5.48 23.88 -9.88
CA ALA A 270 4.17 24.41 -10.24
C ALA A 270 3.07 24.07 -9.21
N ALA A 271 3.21 22.97 -8.48
CA ALA A 271 2.24 22.52 -7.49
C ALA A 271 2.52 23.06 -6.08
N VAL A 272 3.65 23.75 -5.88
CA VAL A 272 4.11 24.23 -4.57
C VAL A 272 4.15 25.75 -4.56
N ALA A 273 3.68 26.36 -3.47
CA ALA A 273 3.73 27.80 -3.28
C ALA A 273 5.19 28.28 -3.13
N PRO A 274 5.65 29.27 -3.91
CA PRO A 274 7.03 29.78 -3.80
C PRO A 274 7.39 30.28 -2.40
N GLU A 275 6.43 30.88 -1.71
CA GLU A 275 6.60 31.41 -0.36
C GLU A 275 6.89 30.28 0.63
N ALA A 276 6.19 29.15 0.49
CA ALA A 276 6.40 27.97 1.32
C ALA A 276 7.78 27.34 1.10
N VAL A 277 8.29 27.37 -0.13
CA VAL A 277 9.65 26.89 -0.45
C VAL A 277 10.72 27.78 0.17
N LEU A 278 10.58 29.11 0.00
CA LEU A 278 11.53 30.08 0.55
C LEU A 278 11.59 30.03 2.09
N ALA A 279 10.44 29.88 2.75
CA ALA A 279 10.35 29.78 4.20
C ALA A 279 11.04 28.53 4.79
N ARG A 280 11.29 27.52 3.96
CA ARG A 280 11.91 26.25 4.35
C ARG A 280 13.41 26.18 4.06
N MET A 281 13.98 27.22 3.44
CA MET A 281 15.40 27.26 3.17
C MET A 281 16.18 27.43 4.49
N PRO A 282 17.24 26.62 4.72
CA PRO A 282 18.02 26.69 5.95
C PRO A 282 18.71 28.06 6.08
N PRO A 283 18.49 28.80 7.19
CA PRO A 283 19.06 30.14 7.38
C PRO A 283 20.57 30.12 7.62
N ASP A 284 21.12 28.97 8.01
CA ASP A 284 22.52 28.70 8.28
C ASP A 284 23.32 28.36 7.01
N ALA A 285 22.65 28.05 5.89
CA ALA A 285 23.32 27.67 4.66
C ALA A 285 23.82 28.88 3.87
N PRO A 286 25.03 28.81 3.26
CA PRO A 286 25.53 29.90 2.44
C PRO A 286 24.66 30.08 1.20
N ILE A 287 24.42 31.34 0.82
CA ILE A 287 23.58 31.70 -0.33
C ILE A 287 24.06 31.02 -1.62
N SER A 288 25.37 30.80 -1.79
CA SER A 288 25.93 30.11 -2.96
C SER A 288 25.43 28.66 -3.12
N GLN A 289 25.16 27.94 -2.02
CA GLN A 289 24.59 26.59 -2.07
C GLN A 289 23.08 26.61 -2.35
N LEU A 290 22.42 27.71 -1.99
CA LEU A 290 20.98 27.87 -2.10
C LEU A 290 20.54 28.56 -3.40
N ALA A 291 21.43 29.30 -4.06
CA ALA A 291 21.17 30.03 -5.29
C ALA A 291 20.55 29.16 -6.40
N PRO A 292 21.05 27.93 -6.69
CA PRO A 292 20.45 27.08 -7.72
C PRO A 292 18.99 26.71 -7.42
N VAL A 293 18.65 26.55 -6.14
CA VAL A 293 17.29 26.23 -5.67
C VAL A 293 16.37 27.43 -5.88
N ALA A 294 16.85 28.62 -5.49
CA ALA A 294 16.12 29.87 -5.67
C ALA A 294 15.91 30.20 -7.16
N GLU A 295 16.93 30.01 -8.00
CA GLU A 295 16.84 30.20 -9.45
C GLU A 295 15.83 29.25 -10.08
N ALA A 296 15.84 27.96 -9.70
CA ALA A 296 14.86 26.99 -10.17
C ALA A 296 13.42 27.39 -9.77
N LEU A 297 13.23 27.83 -8.52
CA LEU A 297 11.94 28.28 -8.02
C LEU A 297 11.42 29.53 -8.75
N LEU A 298 12.23 30.58 -8.80
CA LEU A 298 11.88 31.85 -9.42
C LEU A 298 11.71 31.68 -10.93
N GLY A 299 12.54 30.87 -11.57
CA GLY A 299 12.42 30.51 -12.98
C GLY A 299 11.07 29.89 -13.29
N ARG A 300 10.64 28.89 -12.50
CA ARG A 300 9.33 28.24 -12.65
C ARG A 300 8.17 29.19 -12.36
N SER A 301 8.24 29.98 -11.29
CA SER A 301 7.21 30.99 -10.98
C SER A 301 7.04 32.01 -12.11
N SER A 302 8.17 32.52 -12.62
CA SER A 302 8.22 33.46 -13.73
C SER A 302 7.66 32.86 -15.03
N GLN A 303 7.99 31.60 -15.32
CA GLN A 303 7.46 30.88 -16.46
C GLN A 303 5.95 30.69 -16.37
N ARG A 304 5.42 30.24 -15.23
CA ARG A 304 3.96 30.09 -15.03
C ARG A 304 3.22 31.42 -15.19
N ARG A 305 3.81 32.52 -14.67
CA ARG A 305 3.24 33.86 -14.85
C ARG A 305 3.18 34.24 -16.33
N ARG A 306 4.24 34.00 -17.11
CA ARG A 306 4.26 34.24 -18.56
C ARG A 306 3.24 33.38 -19.31
N GLU A 307 3.16 32.09 -19.00
CA GLU A 307 2.19 31.16 -19.58
C GLU A 307 0.75 31.64 -19.33
N ALA A 308 0.42 32.01 -18.08
CA ALA A 308 -0.90 32.55 -17.74
C ALA A 308 -1.19 33.91 -18.39
N GLN A 309 -0.19 34.77 -18.58
CA GLN A 309 -0.35 36.02 -19.32
C GLN A 309 -0.62 35.75 -20.81
N MET A 310 0.08 34.79 -21.40
CA MET A 310 -0.10 34.41 -22.79
C MET A 310 -1.49 33.81 -23.03
N LEU A 311 -1.94 32.88 -22.17
CA LEU A 311 -3.29 32.31 -22.25
C LEU A 311 -4.36 33.41 -22.15
N ARG A 312 -4.24 34.32 -21.18
CA ARG A 312 -5.16 35.47 -21.06
C ARG A 312 -5.15 36.37 -22.30
N ALA A 313 -3.99 36.61 -22.88
CA ALA A 313 -3.87 37.41 -24.10
C ALA A 313 -4.53 36.71 -25.30
N MET A 314 -4.37 35.39 -25.42
CA MET A 314 -5.01 34.58 -26.47
C MET A 314 -6.53 34.56 -26.33
N GLU A 315 -7.06 34.37 -25.11
CA GLU A 315 -8.50 34.43 -24.83
C GLU A 315 -9.07 35.82 -25.15
N LYS A 316 -8.36 36.88 -24.75
CA LYS A 316 -8.76 38.26 -25.06
C LYS A 316 -8.76 38.52 -26.56
N ALA A 317 -7.73 38.08 -27.28
CA ALA A 317 -7.66 38.21 -28.74
C ALA A 317 -8.83 37.50 -29.43
N ARG A 318 -9.15 36.27 -28.99
CA ARG A 318 -10.31 35.52 -29.49
C ARG A 318 -11.63 36.24 -29.21
N SER A 319 -11.82 36.77 -28.00
CA SER A 319 -13.00 37.54 -27.64
C SER A 319 -13.16 38.78 -28.53
N VAL A 320 -12.09 39.53 -28.76
CA VAL A 320 -12.09 40.71 -29.65
C VAL A 320 -12.42 40.31 -31.09
N GLN A 321 -11.85 39.21 -31.59
CA GLN A 321 -12.12 38.73 -32.94
C GLN A 321 -13.59 38.32 -33.12
N LEU A 322 -14.16 37.60 -32.14
CA LEU A 322 -15.59 37.23 -32.15
C LEU A 322 -16.49 38.47 -32.09
N HIS A 323 -16.16 39.46 -31.26
CA HIS A 323 -16.89 40.72 -31.22
C HIS A 323 -16.80 41.48 -32.54
N ALA A 324 -15.63 41.55 -33.16
CA ALA A 324 -15.46 42.16 -34.48
C ALA A 324 -16.30 41.43 -35.54
N THR A 325 -16.28 40.09 -35.57
CA THR A 325 -17.13 39.31 -36.48
C THR A 325 -18.62 39.56 -36.24
N MET A 326 -19.05 39.64 -34.98
CA MET A 326 -20.43 39.96 -34.62
C MET A 326 -20.83 41.35 -35.10
N LEU A 327 -19.98 42.36 -34.87
CA LEU A 327 -20.21 43.72 -35.32
C LEU A 327 -20.25 43.81 -36.84
N SER A 328 -19.33 43.16 -37.56
CA SER A 328 -19.35 43.10 -39.02
C SER A 328 -20.63 42.47 -39.57
N ARG A 329 -21.13 41.39 -38.94
CA ARG A 329 -22.41 40.79 -39.31
C ARG A 329 -23.61 41.70 -39.03
N ARG A 330 -23.58 42.48 -37.93
CA ARG A 330 -24.62 43.46 -37.59
C ARG A 330 -24.56 44.74 -38.42
N ALA A 331 -23.39 45.09 -38.95
CA ALA A 331 -23.18 46.29 -39.75
C ALA A 331 -23.69 46.16 -41.20
N GLY A 332 -24.26 45.01 -41.57
CA GLY A 332 -24.91 44.81 -42.87
C GLY A 332 -25.97 45.89 -43.13
N ARG A 333 -25.92 46.49 -44.32
CA ARG A 333 -26.91 47.45 -44.80
C ARG A 333 -27.67 46.85 -45.97
N THR A 334 -28.99 46.86 -45.90
CA THR A 334 -29.86 46.45 -47.00
C THR A 334 -30.45 47.69 -47.67
N VAL A 335 -30.18 47.87 -48.95
CA VAL A 335 -30.74 48.98 -49.74
C VAL A 335 -32.11 48.56 -50.27
N ILE A 336 -33.13 49.36 -49.98
CA ILE A 336 -34.49 49.14 -50.47
C ILE A 336 -34.73 50.03 -51.68
N THR A 337 -35.12 49.42 -52.78
CA THR A 337 -35.55 50.09 -54.01
C THR A 337 -37.07 49.90 -54.20
N PRO A 338 -37.76 50.72 -54.99
CA PRO A 338 -39.22 50.58 -55.20
C PRO A 338 -39.65 49.22 -55.78
N GLU A 339 -38.73 48.46 -56.36
CA GLU A 339 -38.96 47.13 -56.92
C GLU A 339 -38.60 45.98 -55.96
N THR A 340 -38.15 46.29 -54.74
CA THR A 340 -37.86 45.26 -53.73
C THR A 340 -39.14 44.56 -53.28
N LEU A 341 -39.14 43.22 -53.38
CA LEU A 341 -40.24 42.35 -53.01
C LEU A 341 -39.92 41.63 -51.70
N CYS A 342 -40.95 41.40 -50.89
CA CYS A 342 -40.85 40.56 -49.70
C CYS A 342 -40.65 39.09 -50.08
N SER A 343 -39.67 38.41 -49.48
CA SER A 343 -39.35 37.00 -49.81
C SER A 343 -40.44 35.99 -49.41
N VAL A 344 -41.42 36.38 -48.59
CA VAL A 344 -42.51 35.49 -48.12
C VAL A 344 -43.77 35.63 -48.97
N CYS A 345 -44.22 36.87 -49.21
CA CYS A 345 -45.49 37.14 -49.92
C CYS A 345 -45.29 37.67 -51.34
N SER A 346 -44.03 37.83 -51.79
CA SER A 346 -43.63 38.35 -53.10
C SER A 346 -44.23 39.72 -53.47
N SER A 347 -44.74 40.47 -52.48
CA SER A 347 -45.33 41.80 -52.66
C SER A 347 -44.29 42.89 -52.41
N ARG A 348 -44.45 44.05 -53.08
CA ARG A 348 -43.54 45.20 -52.95
C ARG A 348 -43.47 45.73 -51.51
N ILE A 349 -42.27 46.10 -51.06
CA ILE A 349 -42.06 46.69 -49.71
C ILE A 349 -42.36 48.19 -49.70
N GLY A 350 -41.90 48.94 -50.71
CA GLY A 350 -42.20 50.36 -50.85
C GLY A 350 -41.76 51.18 -49.63
N THR A 351 -42.72 51.90 -49.01
CA THR A 351 -42.51 52.72 -47.80
C THR A 351 -42.99 52.07 -46.51
N ALA A 352 -43.42 50.80 -46.56
CA ALA A 352 -43.90 50.09 -45.38
C ALA A 352 -42.74 49.67 -44.46
N ASP A 353 -43.04 49.50 -43.16
CA ASP A 353 -42.08 48.98 -42.20
C ASP A 353 -41.59 47.57 -42.61
N PHE A 354 -40.28 47.37 -42.55
CA PHE A 354 -39.62 46.15 -43.01
C PHE A 354 -38.66 45.60 -41.96
N ALA A 355 -38.39 44.29 -42.07
CA ALA A 355 -37.35 43.58 -41.33
C ALA A 355 -36.35 42.98 -42.32
N ALA A 356 -35.06 43.11 -42.03
CA ALA A 356 -33.98 42.59 -42.86
C ALA A 356 -33.26 41.43 -42.16
N ALA A 357 -33.04 40.34 -42.89
CA ALA A 357 -32.27 39.20 -42.42
C ALA A 357 -30.76 39.47 -42.55
N PRO A 358 -29.91 38.83 -41.71
CA PRO A 358 -28.45 38.90 -41.85
C PRO A 358 -27.91 38.39 -43.21
N GLY A 359 -28.71 37.62 -43.96
CA GLY A 359 -28.40 37.13 -45.31
C GLY A 359 -28.78 38.08 -46.46
N GLY A 360 -29.39 39.24 -46.17
CA GLY A 360 -29.80 40.22 -47.17
C GLY A 360 -31.24 40.08 -47.68
N GLU A 361 -31.98 39.06 -47.22
CA GLU A 361 -33.42 38.92 -47.47
C GLU A 361 -34.21 39.98 -46.71
N VAL A 362 -35.32 40.45 -47.30
CA VAL A 362 -36.16 41.51 -46.73
C VAL A 362 -37.60 41.04 -46.64
N TRP A 363 -38.24 41.29 -45.50
CA TRP A 363 -39.61 40.91 -45.22
C TRP A 363 -40.42 42.11 -44.71
N HIS A 364 -41.74 42.09 -44.91
CA HIS A 364 -42.62 42.95 -44.12
C HIS A 364 -42.56 42.54 -42.64
N VAL A 365 -42.72 43.50 -41.73
CA VAL A 365 -42.73 43.22 -40.28
C VAL A 365 -43.76 42.15 -39.90
N ALA A 366 -44.94 42.15 -40.54
CA ALA A 366 -45.97 41.12 -40.34
C ALA A 366 -45.57 39.73 -40.87
N CYS A 367 -44.75 39.66 -41.92
CA CYS A 367 -44.25 38.41 -42.50
C CYS A 367 -43.03 37.86 -41.73
N ALA A 368 -42.30 38.72 -41.02
CA ALA A 368 -41.09 38.35 -40.28
C ALA A 368 -41.33 37.27 -39.22
N GLY A 369 -42.52 37.23 -38.60
CA GLY A 369 -42.89 36.20 -37.63
C GLY A 369 -42.97 34.79 -38.23
N HIS A 370 -43.39 34.66 -39.48
CA HIS A 370 -43.44 33.39 -40.20
C HIS A 370 -42.04 32.98 -40.68
N ALA A 371 -41.28 33.93 -41.26
CA ALA A 371 -39.92 33.67 -41.76
C ALA A 371 -38.91 33.31 -40.64
N ALA A 372 -39.01 33.94 -39.47
CA ALA A 372 -38.10 33.68 -38.35
C ALA A 372 -38.30 32.29 -37.70
N ALA A 373 -39.47 31.66 -37.90
CA ALA A 373 -39.74 30.30 -37.44
C ALA A 373 -39.04 29.24 -38.32
N ASP A 374 -38.93 29.50 -39.62
CA ASP A 374 -38.30 28.59 -40.59
C ASP A 374 -36.76 28.62 -40.45
N ILE A 375 -36.15 29.79 -40.20
CA ILE A 375 -34.69 29.93 -40.00
C ILE A 375 -34.20 29.28 -38.71
N ARG A 376 -35.05 29.12 -37.68
CA ARG A 376 -34.69 28.42 -36.43
C ARG A 376 -34.81 26.90 -36.52
N ARG A 377 -35.48 26.38 -37.55
CA ARG A 377 -35.68 24.94 -37.77
C ARG A 377 -34.66 24.33 -38.73
N ALA A 378 -34.04 25.14 -39.58
CA ALA A 378 -32.88 24.79 -40.39
C ALA A 378 -31.58 24.99 -39.58
#